data_AF-A0A7X0GGE9-F1
#
_entry.id   AF-A0A7X0GGE9-F1
#
_cell.length_a   1.000
_cell.length_b   1.000
_cell.length_c   1.000
_cell.angle_alpha   90.00
_cell.angle_beta   90.00
_cell.angle_gamma   90.00
#
_symmetry.space_group_name_H-M   'P 1'
#
loop_
_entity.id
_entity.type
_entity.pdbx_description
1 polymer ?
#
loop_
_entity_poly.entity_id
_entity_poly.type
_entity_poly.pdbx_seq_one_letter_code
_entity_poly.pdbx_strand_id
1 'polypeptide(L)'
;MRPVHFAAARRTPIGKLRGALSSVRPDDLAATVVRALVTGVPALDPARIDDVYWGAANQAGEDNRNVARMAALLAGLPDSVPGATVNRLCASGLEAVTTAARTIASGEADIVIAGGSESMSRAPFVLPRPDEALPHRMETADTRLGWRLVNPAMRELHGLLAMGETAEEVAARYGIARERQDEFALRSHQRAALARRCGHFDDELLPVERPDGVVVDTDECVREDTSYEKLSRLKPVFRDGGTVTAGNASPMNDGAAGLLLVSEDALNDLGLESLGRYVAGASAGVHPDVMGIGPVPATRKVLTRAGWSIGDLEEAEFNEAFAAQALACVDQLGIDPDLVNPSGGAIALGHPLGCSGARILTTLLHRMRRTGAGRGLATMCVGVGQGSAMLVERPERQAHAPSGRRPLRAAGDRSSRRSHVPGEPGPAHQARQRLRPPVRCT
;
A
#
# COMPACT_ATOMS: atom_id res chain seq x y z
N MET A 1 -2.97 -18.43 -18.41
CA MET A 1 -2.90 -18.18 -16.95
C MET A 1 -4.32 -18.01 -16.47
N ARG A 2 -4.69 -18.66 -15.35
CA ARG A 2 -6.03 -18.49 -14.76
C ARG A 2 -6.24 -17.02 -14.39
N PRO A 3 -7.42 -16.42 -14.61
CA PRO A 3 -7.73 -15.09 -14.11
C PRO A 3 -7.59 -15.04 -12.59
N VAL A 4 -7.04 -13.94 -12.07
CA VAL A 4 -6.83 -13.72 -10.63
C VAL A 4 -7.49 -12.42 -10.24
N HIS A 5 -8.32 -12.49 -9.20
CA HIS A 5 -9.15 -11.40 -8.73
C HIS A 5 -8.77 -10.97 -7.33
N PHE A 6 -8.80 -9.67 -7.08
CA PHE A 6 -8.74 -9.11 -5.73
C PHE A 6 -10.16 -9.05 -5.17
N ALA A 7 -10.51 -9.94 -4.24
CA ALA A 7 -11.84 -9.99 -3.64
C ALA A 7 -12.01 -8.97 -2.50
N ALA A 8 -10.95 -8.69 -1.75
CA ALA A 8 -10.92 -7.69 -0.69
C ALA A 8 -9.54 -7.08 -0.56
N ALA A 9 -9.46 -5.84 -0.10
CA ALA A 9 -8.19 -5.15 0.19
C ALA A 9 -8.40 -4.19 1.37
N ARG A 10 -7.56 -4.33 2.41
CA ARG A 10 -7.67 -3.54 3.64
C ARG A 10 -6.29 -3.21 4.20
N ARG A 11 -6.21 -2.15 4.99
CA ARG A 11 -4.99 -1.72 5.67
C ARG A 11 -5.28 -1.09 7.02
N THR A 12 -4.32 -1.16 7.92
CA THR A 12 -4.33 -0.33 9.12
C THR A 12 -4.09 1.14 8.76
N PRO A 13 -4.37 2.07 9.67
CA PRO A 13 -3.72 3.37 9.65
C PRO A 13 -2.20 3.22 9.62
N ILE A 14 -1.53 4.26 9.14
CA ILE A 14 -0.08 4.37 9.20
C ILE A 14 0.30 5.28 10.36
N GLY A 15 1.00 4.72 11.34
CA GLY A 15 1.53 5.44 12.50
C GLY A 15 2.89 6.05 12.21
N LYS A 16 3.22 7.18 12.84
CA LYS A 16 4.58 7.75 12.83
C LYS A 16 5.53 6.86 13.62
N LEU A 17 6.83 7.00 13.37
CA LEU A 17 7.86 6.43 14.25
C LEU A 17 7.64 6.89 15.70
N ARG A 18 7.51 5.91 16.62
CA ARG A 18 7.17 6.10 18.03
C ARG A 18 5.84 6.83 18.25
N GLY A 19 4.93 6.75 17.28
CA GLY A 19 3.60 7.35 17.28
C GLY A 19 2.50 6.37 17.65
N ALA A 20 1.34 6.52 17.00
CA ALA A 20 0.07 5.89 17.39
C ALA A 20 0.12 4.35 17.41
N LEU A 21 0.90 3.72 16.54
CA LEU A 21 0.99 2.26 16.45
C LEU A 21 2.24 1.66 17.12
N SER A 22 3.08 2.48 17.77
CA SER A 22 4.37 2.03 18.30
C SER A 22 4.27 1.02 19.45
N SER A 23 3.11 0.93 20.11
CA SER A 23 2.81 -0.08 21.13
C SER A 23 2.29 -1.40 20.57
N VAL A 24 1.93 -1.45 19.28
CA VAL A 24 1.37 -2.64 18.63
C VAL A 24 2.49 -3.42 17.94
N ARG A 25 2.54 -4.72 18.16
CA ARG A 25 3.56 -5.58 17.56
C ARG A 25 3.29 -5.79 16.05
N PRO A 26 4.34 -5.98 15.23
CA PRO A 26 4.17 -6.21 13.79
C PRO A 26 3.41 -7.50 13.44
N ASP A 27 3.56 -8.57 14.22
CA ASP A 27 2.80 -9.81 14.07
C ASP A 27 1.30 -9.61 14.39
N ASP A 28 0.98 -8.80 15.40
CA ASP A 28 -0.40 -8.41 15.71
C ASP A 28 -1.01 -7.47 14.65
N LEU A 29 -0.23 -6.52 14.10
CA LEU A 29 -0.67 -5.68 12.98
C LEU A 29 -1.02 -6.53 11.76
N ALA A 30 -0.17 -7.51 11.43
CA ALA A 30 -0.44 -8.46 10.34
C ALA A 30 -1.69 -9.30 10.63
N ALA A 31 -1.80 -9.87 11.83
CA ALA A 31 -2.94 -10.68 12.24
C ALA A 31 -4.27 -9.90 12.19
N THR A 32 -4.25 -8.62 12.55
CA THR A 32 -5.42 -7.73 12.48
C THR A 32 -5.97 -7.65 11.05
N VAL A 33 -5.09 -7.46 10.07
CA VAL A 33 -5.47 -7.37 8.66
C VAL A 33 -5.94 -8.73 8.13
N VAL A 34 -5.21 -9.81 8.40
CA VAL A 34 -5.59 -11.17 7.98
C VAL A 34 -6.97 -11.53 8.53
N ARG A 35 -7.21 -11.30 9.83
CA ARG A 35 -8.50 -11.55 10.46
C ARG A 35 -9.60 -10.76 9.79
N ALA A 36 -9.40 -9.46 9.57
CA ALA A 36 -10.40 -8.60 8.96
C ALA A 36 -10.78 -9.01 7.52
N LEU A 37 -9.81 -9.47 6.73
CA LEU A 37 -10.07 -9.96 5.37
C LEU A 37 -10.95 -11.22 5.40
N VAL A 38 -10.67 -12.15 6.31
CA VAL A 38 -11.45 -13.40 6.44
C VAL A 38 -12.83 -13.13 7.02
N THR A 39 -12.93 -12.37 8.11
CA THR A 39 -14.23 -12.04 8.72
C THR A 39 -15.09 -11.16 7.82
N GLY A 40 -14.47 -10.41 6.90
CA GLY A 40 -15.15 -9.62 5.88
C GLY A 40 -15.81 -10.45 4.78
N VAL A 41 -15.54 -11.76 4.72
CA VAL A 41 -16.10 -12.70 3.74
C VAL A 41 -16.77 -13.87 4.47
N PRO A 42 -18.04 -13.73 4.92
CA PRO A 42 -18.71 -14.76 5.69
C PRO A 42 -18.87 -16.11 4.99
N ALA A 43 -18.84 -16.13 3.65
CA ALA A 43 -18.93 -17.35 2.84
C ALA A 43 -17.61 -18.12 2.75
N LEU A 44 -16.49 -17.53 3.17
CA LEU A 44 -15.18 -18.16 3.13
C LEU A 44 -15.00 -19.08 4.34
N ASP A 45 -14.85 -20.38 4.07
CA ASP A 45 -14.28 -21.32 5.04
C ASP A 45 -12.76 -21.05 5.16
N PRO A 46 -12.25 -20.65 6.35
CA PRO A 46 -10.83 -20.40 6.56
C PRO A 46 -9.93 -21.59 6.21
N ALA A 47 -10.43 -22.83 6.28
CA ALA A 47 -9.66 -24.03 5.92
C ALA A 47 -9.38 -24.16 4.41
N ARG A 48 -10.10 -23.40 3.56
CA ARG A 48 -9.88 -23.33 2.11
C ARG A 48 -8.79 -22.36 1.70
N ILE A 49 -8.18 -21.62 2.63
CA ILE A 49 -7.07 -20.73 2.31
C ILE A 49 -5.83 -21.59 2.05
N ASP A 50 -5.31 -21.52 0.84
CA ASP A 50 -4.19 -22.34 0.39
C ASP A 50 -2.85 -21.84 0.92
N ASP A 51 -2.68 -20.52 1.06
CA ASP A 51 -1.44 -19.91 1.56
C ASP A 51 -1.64 -18.47 2.04
N VAL A 52 -0.67 -18.00 2.84
CA VAL A 52 -0.53 -16.59 3.26
C VAL A 52 0.85 -16.09 2.87
N TYR A 53 0.94 -15.22 1.86
CA TYR A 53 2.21 -14.55 1.51
C TYR A 53 2.29 -13.17 2.17
N TRP A 54 3.33 -12.91 2.94
CA TRP A 54 3.43 -11.66 3.69
C TRP A 54 4.78 -10.96 3.56
N GLY A 55 4.78 -9.69 3.20
CA GLY A 55 5.98 -8.87 3.08
C GLY A 55 6.45 -8.32 4.42
N ALA A 56 7.74 -8.48 4.72
CA ALA A 56 8.40 -7.86 5.87
C ALA A 56 9.89 -7.61 5.56
N ALA A 57 10.37 -6.38 5.71
CA ALA A 57 11.75 -6.04 5.32
C ALA A 57 12.78 -6.37 6.41
N ASN A 58 12.37 -6.39 7.68
CA ASN A 58 13.29 -6.56 8.81
C ASN A 58 13.43 -8.02 9.28
N GLN A 59 12.37 -8.58 9.88
CA GLN A 59 12.29 -9.96 10.39
C GLN A 59 13.25 -10.33 11.54
N ALA A 60 13.91 -9.34 12.15
CA ALA A 60 14.77 -9.58 13.31
C ALA A 60 14.03 -9.43 14.65
N GLY A 61 12.89 -8.73 14.65
CA GLY A 61 12.16 -8.36 15.85
C GLY A 61 11.01 -9.30 16.16
N GLU A 62 9.88 -8.73 16.54
CA GLU A 62 8.64 -9.46 16.78
C GLU A 62 8.03 -10.02 15.49
N ASP A 63 8.54 -9.60 14.33
CA ASP A 63 8.26 -10.11 12.97
C ASP A 63 9.19 -11.27 12.54
N ASN A 64 9.91 -11.88 13.49
CA ASN A 64 10.83 -13.00 13.23
C ASN A 64 10.14 -14.31 12.86
N ARG A 65 10.93 -15.27 12.37
CA ARG A 65 10.55 -16.67 12.16
C ARG A 65 9.25 -16.84 11.38
N ASN A 66 9.15 -16.12 10.25
CA ASN A 66 8.02 -16.18 9.33
C ASN A 66 6.74 -15.53 9.89
N VAL A 67 6.69 -14.18 9.86
CA VAL A 67 5.53 -13.40 10.30
C VAL A 67 4.25 -13.74 9.56
N ALA A 68 4.30 -14.20 8.30
CA ALA A 68 3.11 -14.68 7.57
C ALA A 68 2.41 -15.83 8.31
N ARG A 69 3.19 -16.81 8.77
CA ARG A 69 2.67 -17.95 9.55
C ARG A 69 2.22 -17.52 10.94
N MET A 70 2.96 -16.63 11.60
CA MET A 70 2.54 -16.09 12.90
C MET A 70 1.22 -15.32 12.78
N ALA A 71 1.06 -14.49 11.75
CA ALA A 71 -0.15 -13.73 11.48
C ALA A 71 -1.35 -14.64 11.19
N ALA A 72 -1.17 -15.70 10.39
CA ALA A 72 -2.22 -16.69 10.12
C ALA A 72 -2.73 -17.34 11.43
N LEU A 73 -1.82 -17.79 12.29
CA LEU A 73 -2.16 -18.40 13.57
C LEU A 73 -2.82 -17.41 14.53
N LEU A 74 -2.23 -16.22 14.69
CA LEU A 74 -2.76 -15.17 15.56
C LEU A 74 -4.13 -14.68 15.09
N ALA A 75 -4.37 -14.63 13.77
CA ALA A 75 -5.66 -14.30 13.16
C ALA A 75 -6.74 -15.38 13.37
N GLY A 76 -6.37 -16.54 13.92
CA GLY A 76 -7.28 -17.65 14.20
C GLY A 76 -7.57 -18.53 12.97
N LEU A 77 -6.70 -18.51 11.95
CA LEU A 77 -6.80 -19.47 10.85
C LEU A 77 -6.44 -20.89 11.35
N PRO A 78 -6.99 -21.95 10.73
CA PRO A 78 -6.60 -23.32 11.03
C PRO A 78 -5.08 -23.51 10.91
N ASP A 79 -4.51 -24.33 11.78
CA ASP A 79 -3.08 -24.62 11.76
C ASP A 79 -2.62 -25.35 10.49
N SER A 80 -3.55 -25.89 9.71
CA SER A 80 -3.33 -26.44 8.37
C SER A 80 -2.99 -25.38 7.31
N VAL A 81 -3.34 -24.10 7.50
CA VAL A 81 -3.11 -23.03 6.52
C VAL A 81 -1.64 -22.59 6.55
N PRO A 82 -0.84 -22.81 5.50
CA PRO A 82 0.57 -22.42 5.50
C PRO A 82 0.73 -20.90 5.40
N GLY A 83 1.98 -20.45 5.51
CA GLY A 83 2.32 -19.05 5.26
C GLY A 83 3.80 -18.90 4.98
N ALA A 84 4.16 -17.93 4.15
CA ALA A 84 5.53 -17.61 3.78
C ALA A 84 5.79 -16.11 3.79
N THR A 85 6.87 -15.71 4.47
CA THR A 85 7.31 -14.31 4.52
C THR A 85 8.27 -14.01 3.38
N VAL A 86 8.01 -12.95 2.63
CA VAL A 86 8.80 -12.52 1.47
C VAL A 86 9.55 -11.24 1.81
N ASN A 87 10.80 -11.13 1.35
CA ASN A 87 11.61 -9.93 1.51
C ASN A 87 12.16 -9.44 0.17
N ARG A 88 11.61 -8.32 -0.30
CA ARG A 88 12.18 -7.46 -1.34
C ARG A 88 12.24 -6.02 -0.83
N LEU A 89 12.76 -5.85 0.39
CA LEU A 89 12.85 -4.57 1.12
C LEU A 89 11.52 -3.78 1.03
N CYS A 90 11.57 -2.55 0.50
CA CYS A 90 10.40 -1.67 0.34
C CYS A 90 9.26 -2.35 -0.45
N ALA A 91 9.57 -3.21 -1.42
CA ALA A 91 8.56 -3.86 -2.28
C ALA A 91 8.04 -5.20 -1.75
N SER A 92 8.38 -5.59 -0.51
CA SER A 92 8.02 -6.91 0.00
C SER A 92 6.51 -7.18 -0.04
N GLY A 93 5.67 -6.20 0.30
CA GLY A 93 4.22 -6.34 0.22
C GLY A 93 3.70 -6.52 -1.21
N LEU A 94 4.26 -5.79 -2.19
CA LEU A 94 3.87 -5.94 -3.60
C LEU A 94 4.41 -7.26 -4.20
N GLU A 95 5.58 -7.71 -3.74
CA GLU A 95 6.13 -9.01 -4.11
C GLU A 95 5.26 -10.14 -3.57
N ALA A 96 4.80 -10.06 -2.32
CA ALA A 96 3.89 -11.04 -1.73
C ALA A 96 2.60 -11.18 -2.56
N VAL A 97 2.00 -10.07 -2.98
CA VAL A 97 0.82 -10.08 -3.86
C VAL A 97 1.14 -10.65 -5.24
N THR A 98 2.31 -10.31 -5.80
CA THR A 98 2.75 -10.86 -7.09
C THR A 98 2.97 -12.38 -7.01
N THR A 99 3.53 -12.88 -5.91
CA THR A 99 3.71 -14.31 -5.65
C THR A 99 2.36 -15.00 -5.56
N ALA A 100 1.44 -14.50 -4.72
CA ALA A 100 0.07 -15.03 -4.60
C ALA A 100 -0.65 -15.09 -5.95
N ALA A 101 -0.57 -14.01 -6.73
CA ALA A 101 -1.18 -13.96 -8.06
C ALA A 101 -0.56 -14.98 -9.02
N ARG A 102 0.75 -15.22 -8.96
CA ARG A 102 1.42 -16.25 -9.78
C ARG A 102 1.00 -17.66 -9.35
N THR A 103 0.93 -17.93 -8.05
CA THR A 103 0.48 -19.23 -7.51
C THR A 103 -0.92 -19.56 -8.02
N ILE A 104 -1.88 -18.63 -7.89
CA ILE A 104 -3.25 -18.84 -8.40
C ILE A 104 -3.26 -18.96 -9.94
N ALA A 105 -2.56 -18.06 -10.64
CA ALA A 105 -2.49 -18.07 -12.11
C ALA A 105 -1.91 -19.36 -12.70
N SER A 106 -1.03 -20.04 -11.95
CA SER A 106 -0.42 -21.33 -12.28
C SER A 106 -1.31 -22.53 -11.99
N GLY A 107 -2.40 -22.36 -11.22
CA GLY A 107 -3.30 -23.44 -10.82
C GLY A 107 -2.88 -24.17 -9.54
N GLU A 108 -1.92 -23.64 -8.79
CA GLU A 108 -1.44 -24.24 -7.54
C GLU A 108 -2.27 -23.84 -6.31
N ALA A 109 -3.07 -22.78 -6.42
CA ALA A 109 -3.96 -22.29 -5.38
C ALA A 109 -5.24 -21.67 -5.96
N ASP A 110 -6.26 -21.55 -5.13
CA ASP A 110 -7.53 -20.89 -5.44
C ASP A 110 -7.80 -19.69 -4.54
N ILE A 111 -7.36 -19.72 -3.28
CA ILE A 111 -7.62 -18.66 -2.29
C ILE A 111 -6.34 -18.37 -1.52
N VAL A 112 -5.80 -17.17 -1.69
CA VAL A 112 -4.53 -16.77 -1.07
C VAL A 112 -4.68 -15.41 -0.42
N ILE A 113 -4.19 -15.25 0.81
CA ILE A 113 -4.06 -13.95 1.44
C ILE A 113 -2.66 -13.42 1.17
N ALA A 114 -2.56 -12.17 0.70
CA ALA A 114 -1.27 -11.54 0.43
C ALA A 114 -1.20 -10.12 0.98
N GLY A 115 -0.05 -9.73 1.51
CA GLY A 115 0.07 -8.39 2.10
C GLY A 115 1.46 -8.10 2.61
N GLY A 116 1.56 -7.19 3.57
CA GLY A 116 2.79 -6.92 4.28
C GLY A 116 2.58 -6.04 5.50
N SER A 117 3.55 -6.10 6.41
CA SER A 117 3.58 -5.31 7.64
C SER A 117 4.98 -4.82 7.93
N GLU A 118 5.09 -3.68 8.58
CA GLU A 118 6.36 -3.20 9.13
C GLU A 118 6.11 -2.49 10.45
N SER A 119 7.00 -2.68 11.43
CA SER A 119 7.05 -1.88 12.65
C SER A 119 8.46 -1.34 12.83
N MET A 120 8.71 -0.17 12.25
CA MET A 120 10.01 0.52 12.38
C MET A 120 10.22 1.05 13.81
N SER A 121 9.14 1.31 14.55
CA SER A 121 9.21 1.68 15.97
C SER A 121 9.74 0.55 16.85
N ARG A 122 9.44 -0.70 16.50
CA ARG A 122 9.77 -1.90 17.30
C ARG A 122 10.91 -2.73 16.70
N ALA A 123 11.56 -2.22 15.66
CA ALA A 123 12.76 -2.80 15.08
C ALA A 123 13.87 -2.92 16.16
N PRO A 124 14.41 -4.12 16.40
CA PRO A 124 15.37 -4.34 17.48
C PRO A 124 16.78 -3.87 17.10
N PHE A 125 17.68 -3.89 18.07
CA PHE A 125 19.11 -3.95 17.80
C PHE A 125 19.55 -5.40 17.58
N VAL A 126 20.57 -5.61 16.74
CA VAL A 126 21.22 -6.92 16.54
C VAL A 126 22.67 -6.89 16.98
N LEU A 127 23.17 -8.00 17.52
CA LEU A 127 24.55 -8.16 17.97
C LEU A 127 25.20 -9.30 17.14
N PRO A 128 26.31 -9.03 16.41
CA PRO A 128 27.09 -10.10 15.81
C PRO A 128 27.54 -11.11 16.86
N ARG A 129 27.59 -12.40 16.49
CA ARG A 129 28.21 -13.39 17.38
C ARG A 129 29.70 -13.03 17.53
N PRO A 130 30.25 -13.05 18.75
CA PRO A 130 31.68 -12.90 18.95
C PRO A 130 32.46 -14.01 18.25
N ASP A 131 33.58 -13.67 17.62
CA ASP A 131 34.51 -14.64 17.03
C ASP A 131 35.45 -15.25 18.09
N GLU A 132 35.60 -14.59 19.23
CA GLU A 132 36.47 -14.99 20.35
C GLU A 132 35.66 -15.34 21.61
N ALA A 133 36.23 -16.21 22.46
CA ALA A 133 35.54 -16.74 23.65
C ALA A 133 35.31 -15.69 24.75
N LEU A 134 36.16 -14.67 24.83
CA LEU A 134 36.11 -13.59 25.84
C LEU A 134 36.24 -12.24 25.14
N PRO A 135 35.19 -11.77 24.44
CA PRO A 135 35.28 -10.56 23.65
C PRO A 135 35.48 -9.33 24.52
N HIS A 136 36.46 -8.50 24.16
CA HIS A 136 36.74 -7.25 24.86
C HIS A 136 35.80 -6.10 24.44
N ARG A 137 35.03 -6.28 23.37
CA ARG A 137 34.04 -5.30 22.86
C ARG A 137 32.84 -6.01 22.25
N MET A 138 31.65 -5.44 22.44
CA MET A 138 30.41 -5.85 21.78
C MET A 138 29.74 -4.62 21.18
N GLU A 139 29.33 -4.69 19.92
CA GLU A 139 28.66 -3.59 19.23
C GLU A 139 27.33 -4.05 18.65
N THR A 140 26.28 -3.29 18.94
CA THR A 140 24.96 -3.52 18.37
C THR A 140 24.74 -2.69 17.11
N ALA A 141 24.02 -3.24 16.13
CA ALA A 141 23.53 -2.51 14.98
C ALA A 141 22.02 -2.31 15.05
N ASP A 142 21.54 -1.09 14.77
CA ASP A 142 20.11 -0.79 14.68
C ASP A 142 19.51 -1.41 13.40
N THR A 143 18.39 -2.12 13.52
CA THR A 143 17.72 -2.73 12.36
C THR A 143 16.63 -1.86 11.74
N ARG A 144 16.29 -0.72 12.36
CA ARG A 144 15.20 0.16 11.95
C ARG A 144 15.24 0.54 10.47
N LEU A 145 16.40 0.97 9.98
CA LEU A 145 16.61 1.31 8.58
C LEU A 145 18.10 1.32 8.24
N GLY A 146 18.44 0.96 7.01
CA GLY A 146 19.76 1.19 6.43
C GLY A 146 20.73 0.03 6.54
N TRP A 147 21.97 0.31 6.12
CA TRP A 147 23.07 -0.66 6.08
C TRP A 147 23.50 -1.09 7.48
N ARG A 148 23.66 -2.39 7.67
CA ARG A 148 24.14 -3.02 8.90
C ARG A 148 24.86 -4.32 8.55
N LEU A 149 25.76 -4.77 9.43
CA LEU A 149 26.54 -6.01 9.22
C LEU A 149 27.17 -6.05 7.82
N VAL A 150 27.77 -4.92 7.43
CA VAL A 150 28.18 -4.65 6.05
C VAL A 150 29.26 -5.62 5.60
N ASN A 151 29.05 -6.24 4.44
CA ASN A 151 30.10 -6.98 3.74
C ASN A 151 31.14 -5.99 3.14
N PRO A 152 32.44 -6.11 3.47
CA PRO A 152 33.49 -5.26 2.89
C PRO A 152 33.49 -5.24 1.36
N ALA A 153 33.24 -6.39 0.70
CA ALA A 153 33.19 -6.47 -0.75
C ALA A 153 32.02 -5.67 -1.35
N MET A 154 30.88 -5.57 -0.64
CA MET A 154 29.75 -4.74 -1.08
C MET A 154 30.14 -3.26 -1.11
N ARG A 155 30.87 -2.81 -0.09
CA ARG A 155 31.38 -1.43 -0.01
C ARG A 155 32.31 -1.11 -1.17
N GLU A 156 33.21 -2.02 -1.49
CA GLU A 156 34.21 -1.83 -2.55
C GLU A 156 33.58 -1.84 -3.94
N LEU A 157 32.67 -2.78 -4.20
CA LEU A 157 32.09 -2.96 -5.53
C LEU A 157 31.00 -1.95 -5.87
N HIS A 158 30.19 -1.54 -4.89
CA HIS A 158 28.95 -0.81 -5.14
C HIS A 158 28.69 0.37 -4.20
N GLY A 159 29.58 0.64 -3.24
CA GLY A 159 29.35 1.66 -2.22
C GLY A 159 28.24 1.28 -1.23
N LEU A 160 27.91 2.22 -0.34
CA LEU A 160 26.94 2.03 0.75
C LEU A 160 26.09 3.29 0.98
N LEU A 161 25.77 4.01 -0.10
CA LEU A 161 24.95 5.21 0.02
C LEU A 161 23.67 4.88 0.80
N ALA A 162 23.39 5.69 1.81
CA ALA A 162 22.13 5.66 2.51
C ALA A 162 20.99 6.02 1.55
N MET A 163 19.76 5.62 1.88
CA MET A 163 18.60 5.85 1.02
C MET A 163 18.44 7.31 0.60
N GLY A 164 18.60 8.25 1.53
CA GLY A 164 18.54 9.67 1.21
C GLY A 164 19.70 10.18 0.34
N GLU A 165 20.89 9.60 0.47
CA GLU A 165 22.02 9.91 -0.43
C GLU A 165 21.77 9.41 -1.85
N THR A 166 21.12 8.25 -2.02
CA THR A 166 20.69 7.78 -3.36
C THR A 166 19.63 8.70 -3.96
N ALA A 167 18.79 9.34 -3.13
CA ALA A 167 17.81 10.32 -3.60
C ALA A 167 18.49 11.62 -4.05
N GLU A 168 19.57 12.05 -3.39
CA GLU A 168 20.42 13.16 -3.86
C GLU A 168 21.11 12.82 -5.19
N GLU A 169 21.60 11.59 -5.35
CA GLU A 169 22.16 11.12 -6.62
C GLU A 169 21.13 11.16 -7.77
N VAL A 170 19.90 10.72 -7.50
CA VAL A 170 18.81 10.81 -8.48
C VAL A 170 18.47 12.28 -8.77
N ALA A 171 18.36 13.13 -7.75
CA ALA A 171 18.08 14.55 -7.94
C ALA A 171 19.13 15.22 -8.84
N ALA A 172 20.42 14.96 -8.58
CA ALA A 172 21.53 15.50 -9.35
C ALA A 172 21.53 14.97 -10.80
N ARG A 173 21.41 13.65 -11.00
CA ARG A 173 21.51 13.03 -12.34
C ARG A 173 20.33 13.36 -13.25
N TYR A 174 19.14 13.54 -12.68
CA TYR A 174 17.91 13.81 -13.44
C TYR A 174 17.45 15.27 -13.35
N GLY A 175 18.24 16.15 -12.73
CA GLY A 175 17.97 17.59 -12.67
C GLY A 175 16.71 17.94 -11.87
N ILE A 176 16.41 17.22 -10.80
CA ILE A 176 15.22 17.44 -9.97
C ILE A 176 15.50 18.51 -8.91
N ALA A 177 15.18 19.75 -9.25
CA ALA A 177 15.37 20.91 -8.39
C ALA A 177 14.64 20.80 -7.04
N ARG A 178 15.19 21.46 -6.01
CA ARG A 178 14.66 21.49 -4.63
C ARG A 178 13.22 22.00 -4.58
N GLU A 179 12.94 23.06 -5.33
CA GLU A 179 11.64 23.72 -5.41
C GLU A 179 10.57 22.73 -5.87
N ARG A 180 10.88 21.96 -6.92
CA ARG A 180 9.98 20.95 -7.48
C ARG A 180 9.74 19.78 -6.52
N GLN A 181 10.75 19.40 -5.74
CA GLN A 181 10.61 18.39 -4.68
C GLN A 181 9.66 18.87 -3.57
N ASP A 182 9.79 20.12 -3.14
CA ASP A 182 8.94 20.70 -2.10
C ASP A 182 7.49 20.93 -2.59
N GLU A 183 7.30 21.34 -3.85
CA GLU A 183 5.98 21.43 -4.47
C GLU A 183 5.28 20.06 -4.57
N PHE A 184 6.02 19.01 -4.94
CA PHE A 184 5.53 17.64 -4.96
C PHE A 184 5.11 17.18 -3.57
N ALA A 185 5.93 17.45 -2.55
CA ALA A 185 5.63 17.12 -1.16
C ALA A 185 4.39 17.86 -0.63
N LEU A 186 4.25 19.15 -0.95
CA LEU A 186 3.07 19.95 -0.63
C LEU A 186 1.82 19.34 -1.24
N ARG A 187 1.86 18.98 -2.54
CA ARG A 187 0.74 18.36 -3.24
C ARG A 187 0.35 17.02 -2.62
N SER A 188 1.32 16.20 -2.21
CA SER A 188 1.06 14.93 -1.53
C SER A 188 0.25 15.14 -0.24
N HIS A 189 0.66 16.10 0.61
CA HIS A 189 -0.08 16.44 1.84
C HIS A 189 -1.47 17.01 1.55
N GLN A 190 -1.60 17.90 0.56
CA GLN A 190 -2.88 18.49 0.17
C GLN A 190 -3.87 17.44 -0.34
N ARG A 191 -3.41 16.53 -1.21
CA ARG A 191 -4.22 15.43 -1.76
C ARG A 191 -4.61 14.42 -0.67
N ALA A 192 -3.70 14.05 0.23
CA ALA A 192 -4.02 13.17 1.36
C ALA A 192 -5.03 13.80 2.33
N ALA A 193 -4.88 15.08 2.65
CA ALA A 193 -5.82 15.81 3.50
C ALA A 193 -7.21 15.92 2.83
N LEU A 194 -7.24 16.14 1.51
CA LEU A 194 -8.46 16.14 0.73
C LEU A 194 -9.14 14.76 0.74
N ALA A 195 -8.40 13.71 0.41
CA ALA A 195 -8.89 12.34 0.38
C ALA A 195 -9.49 11.93 1.74
N ARG A 196 -8.83 12.30 2.85
CA ARG A 196 -9.35 12.11 4.21
C ARG A 196 -10.68 12.81 4.42
N ARG A 197 -10.77 14.12 4.11
CA ARG A 197 -12.02 14.88 4.30
C ARG A 197 -13.19 14.35 3.45
N CYS A 198 -12.87 13.73 2.32
CA CYS A 198 -13.84 13.11 1.42
C CYS A 198 -14.16 11.64 1.77
N GLY A 199 -13.60 11.07 2.83
CA GLY A 199 -13.84 9.67 3.21
C GLY A 199 -13.25 8.64 2.22
N HIS A 200 -12.28 9.04 1.39
CA HIS A 200 -11.72 8.15 0.36
C HIS A 200 -10.95 6.95 0.93
N PHE A 201 -10.62 6.99 2.23
CA PHE A 201 -9.91 5.91 2.90
C PHE A 201 -10.81 5.01 3.75
N ASP A 202 -12.10 5.33 3.87
CA ASP A 202 -13.01 4.66 4.82
C ASP A 202 -13.19 3.17 4.48
N ASP A 203 -13.25 2.83 3.19
CA ASP A 203 -13.40 1.45 2.71
C ASP A 203 -12.10 0.62 2.83
N GLU A 204 -10.93 1.28 2.91
CA GLU A 204 -9.64 0.59 3.02
C GLU A 204 -9.13 0.49 4.46
N LEU A 205 -9.51 1.42 5.35
CA LEU A 205 -9.00 1.47 6.71
C LEU A 205 -9.62 0.39 7.63
N LEU A 206 -8.78 -0.09 8.54
CA LEU A 206 -9.10 -1.00 9.63
C LEU A 206 -8.60 -0.37 10.94
N PRO A 207 -9.50 0.05 11.84
CA PRO A 207 -9.09 0.52 13.14
C PRO A 207 -8.27 -0.53 13.89
N VAL A 208 -7.23 -0.08 14.57
CA VAL A 208 -6.35 -0.92 15.39
C VAL A 208 -6.50 -0.52 16.85
N GLU A 209 -6.89 -1.46 17.69
CA GLU A 209 -6.90 -1.26 19.14
C GLU A 209 -5.50 -1.51 19.71
N ARG A 210 -4.98 -0.53 20.45
CA ARG A 210 -3.70 -0.65 21.16
C ARG A 210 -3.87 -1.45 22.46
N PRO A 211 -2.77 -1.97 23.06
CA PRO A 211 -2.84 -2.68 24.34
C PRO A 211 -3.45 -1.88 25.51
N ASP A 212 -3.48 -0.54 25.41
CA ASP A 212 -4.11 0.35 26.39
C ASP A 212 -5.59 0.66 26.09
N GLY A 213 -6.20 -0.02 25.11
CA GLY A 213 -7.60 0.13 24.71
C GLY A 213 -7.87 1.32 23.79
N VAL A 214 -6.85 2.12 23.44
CA VAL A 214 -7.03 3.25 22.52
C VAL A 214 -7.14 2.73 21.08
N VAL A 215 -8.23 3.12 20.41
CA VAL A 215 -8.44 2.81 18.99
C VAL A 215 -7.74 3.85 18.12
N VAL A 216 -6.93 3.37 17.17
CA VAL A 216 -6.29 4.16 16.13
C VAL A 216 -6.99 3.86 14.82
N ASP A 217 -7.65 4.85 14.23
CA ASP A 217 -8.47 4.71 13.01
C ASP A 217 -8.03 5.63 11.86
N THR A 218 -7.04 6.49 12.09
CA THR A 218 -6.65 7.57 11.17
C THR A 218 -5.15 7.60 10.94
N ASP A 219 -4.71 7.80 9.69
CA ASP A 219 -3.29 7.96 9.34
C ASP A 219 -2.67 9.16 10.09
N GLU A 220 -1.55 8.96 10.78
CA GLU A 220 -1.00 9.97 11.69
C GLU A 220 -0.15 11.04 10.96
N CYS A 221 0.33 10.72 9.76
CA CYS A 221 1.39 11.48 9.08
C CYS A 221 0.92 12.73 8.32
N VAL A 222 -0.35 12.81 7.95
CA VAL A 222 -0.86 13.91 7.12
C VAL A 222 -0.81 15.23 7.90
N ARG A 223 -0.13 16.22 7.31
CA ARG A 223 0.09 17.57 7.86
C ARG A 223 -0.73 18.57 7.05
N GLU A 224 -1.96 18.84 7.50
CA GLU A 224 -2.88 19.76 6.79
C GLU A 224 -2.38 21.21 6.72
N ASP A 225 -1.50 21.59 7.64
CA ASP A 225 -0.90 22.93 7.73
C ASP A 225 0.41 23.07 6.93
N THR A 226 0.77 22.08 6.12
CA THR A 226 1.95 22.13 5.24
C THR A 226 1.84 23.31 4.27
N SER A 227 2.91 24.09 4.14
CA SER A 227 3.01 25.17 3.17
C SER A 227 4.40 25.14 2.50
N TYR A 228 4.50 25.75 1.31
CA TYR A 228 5.77 25.84 0.59
C TYR A 228 6.83 26.62 1.39
N GLU A 229 6.43 27.66 2.12
CA GLU A 229 7.32 28.45 2.97
C GLU A 229 7.87 27.63 4.14
N LYS A 230 7.07 26.72 4.70
CA LYS A 230 7.55 25.79 5.74
C LYS A 230 8.54 24.78 5.17
N LEU A 231 8.22 24.19 4.01
CA LEU A 231 9.05 23.19 3.35
C LEU A 231 10.40 23.79 2.90
N SER A 232 10.39 24.94 2.24
CA SER A 232 11.61 25.60 1.72
C SER A 232 12.62 26.01 2.79
N ARG A 233 12.18 26.22 4.04
CA ARG A 233 13.04 26.51 5.20
C ARG A 233 13.74 25.28 5.78
N LEU A 234 13.31 24.07 5.42
CA LEU A 234 13.94 22.84 5.93
C LEU A 234 15.33 22.67 5.34
N LYS A 235 16.27 22.30 6.22
CA LYS A 235 17.64 22.01 5.84
C LYS A 235 17.73 20.62 5.18
N PRO A 236 18.61 20.45 4.17
CA PRO A 236 18.97 19.13 3.66
C PRO A 236 19.46 18.21 4.77
N VAL A 237 19.15 16.92 4.68
CA VAL A 237 19.45 15.93 5.74
C VAL A 237 20.64 15.04 5.39
N PHE A 238 20.80 14.70 4.12
CA PHE A 238 21.69 13.60 3.71
C PHE A 238 23.00 14.05 3.08
N ARG A 239 23.07 15.30 2.60
CA ARG A 239 24.27 15.86 1.96
C ARG A 239 24.32 17.36 2.24
N ASP A 240 25.51 17.87 2.56
CA ASP A 240 25.70 19.32 2.65
C ASP A 240 25.48 19.97 1.27
N GLY A 241 24.71 21.06 1.23
CA GLY A 241 24.24 21.64 -0.03
C GLY A 241 23.28 20.76 -0.84
N GLY A 242 22.73 19.70 -0.25
CA GLY A 242 21.77 18.79 -0.90
C GLY A 242 20.38 19.41 -1.11
N THR A 243 19.46 18.60 -1.62
CA THR A 243 18.08 18.98 -1.95
C THR A 243 17.03 18.19 -1.15
N VAL A 244 17.41 17.04 -0.60
CA VAL A 244 16.49 16.15 0.10
C VAL A 244 16.38 16.54 1.57
N THR A 245 15.16 16.79 2.01
CA THR A 245 14.82 17.22 3.37
C THR A 245 13.83 16.26 4.03
N ALA A 246 13.62 16.40 5.34
CA ALA A 246 12.54 15.69 6.04
C ALA A 246 11.13 16.11 5.57
N GLY A 247 11.00 17.20 4.81
CA GLY A 247 9.72 17.67 4.27
C GLY A 247 9.32 16.99 2.97
N ASN A 248 10.31 16.63 2.14
CA ASN A 248 10.15 16.05 0.81
C ASN A 248 10.62 14.57 0.72
N ALA A 249 10.81 13.94 1.87
CA ALA A 249 11.03 12.51 2.04
C ALA A 249 9.88 11.91 2.87
N SER A 250 9.58 10.63 2.62
CA SER A 250 8.67 9.88 3.49
C SER A 250 9.26 9.68 4.90
N PRO A 251 8.43 9.69 5.96
CA PRO A 251 8.88 9.34 7.30
C PRO A 251 9.10 7.83 7.45
N MET A 252 9.67 7.44 8.60
CA MET A 252 9.66 6.06 9.06
C MET A 252 8.34 5.79 9.79
N ASN A 253 7.76 4.60 9.58
CA ASN A 253 6.38 4.35 9.96
C ASN A 253 6.10 2.89 10.35
N ASP A 254 4.97 2.72 11.01
CA ASP A 254 4.40 1.42 11.35
C ASP A 254 3.07 1.24 10.61
N GLY A 255 2.77 0.02 10.17
CA GLY A 255 1.47 -0.31 9.59
C GLY A 255 1.46 -1.66 8.86
N ALA A 256 0.25 -2.11 8.49
CA ALA A 256 0.02 -3.33 7.73
C ALA A 256 -1.07 -3.15 6.67
N ALA A 257 -0.96 -3.88 5.56
CA ALA A 257 -1.94 -3.90 4.48
C ALA A 257 -2.01 -5.30 3.86
N GLY A 258 -3.18 -5.71 3.40
CA GLY A 258 -3.43 -7.05 2.90
C GLY A 258 -4.62 -7.12 1.95
N LEU A 259 -4.59 -8.14 1.11
CA LEU A 259 -5.54 -8.41 0.06
C LEU A 259 -5.91 -9.90 0.08
N LEU A 260 -7.18 -10.18 -0.20
CA LEU A 260 -7.66 -11.53 -0.48
C LEU A 260 -7.66 -11.70 -2.00
N LEU A 261 -6.84 -12.62 -2.49
CA LEU A 261 -6.78 -12.99 -3.90
C LEU A 261 -7.47 -14.33 -4.11
N VAL A 262 -8.25 -14.41 -5.17
CA VAL A 262 -8.99 -15.62 -5.52
C VAL A 262 -8.89 -15.93 -7.02
N SER A 263 -8.99 -17.21 -7.38
CA SER A 263 -9.28 -17.63 -8.74
C SER A 263 -10.69 -17.18 -9.16
N GLU A 264 -10.97 -17.16 -10.46
CA GLU A 264 -12.32 -16.86 -10.96
C GLU A 264 -13.37 -17.85 -10.44
N ASP A 265 -13.01 -19.14 -10.33
CA ASP A 265 -13.89 -20.18 -9.80
C ASP A 265 -14.22 -19.90 -8.32
N ALA A 266 -13.21 -19.63 -7.49
CA ALA A 266 -13.41 -19.31 -6.08
C ALA A 266 -14.17 -17.99 -5.88
N LEU A 267 -13.96 -16.98 -6.74
CA LEU A 267 -14.73 -15.73 -6.71
C LEU A 267 -16.23 -16.01 -6.90
N ASN A 268 -16.58 -16.83 -7.89
CA ASN A 268 -17.96 -17.19 -8.22
C ASN A 268 -18.58 -18.07 -7.11
N ASP A 269 -17.85 -19.08 -6.62
CA ASP A 269 -18.29 -19.98 -5.55
C ASP A 269 -18.59 -19.24 -4.24
N LEU A 270 -17.80 -18.21 -3.94
CA LEU A 270 -17.99 -17.37 -2.75
C LEU A 270 -19.02 -16.25 -2.97
N GLY A 271 -19.53 -16.07 -4.19
CA GLY A 271 -20.46 -15.01 -4.55
C GLY A 271 -19.90 -13.60 -4.37
N LEU A 272 -18.60 -13.41 -4.65
CA LEU A 272 -17.88 -12.16 -4.43
C LEU A 272 -17.77 -11.32 -5.70
N GLU A 273 -17.72 -10.01 -5.52
CA GLU A 273 -17.34 -9.09 -6.59
C GLU A 273 -15.84 -8.78 -6.53
N SER A 274 -15.21 -8.74 -7.70
CA SER A 274 -13.80 -8.38 -7.83
C SER A 274 -13.62 -6.87 -7.64
N LEU A 275 -12.69 -6.44 -6.77
CA LEU A 275 -12.21 -5.06 -6.70
C LEU A 275 -11.33 -4.70 -7.90
N GLY A 276 -10.62 -5.69 -8.45
CA GLY A 276 -9.74 -5.55 -9.59
C GLY A 276 -9.21 -6.91 -10.04
N ARG A 277 -8.72 -6.99 -11.28
CA ARG A 277 -8.07 -8.18 -11.82
C ARG A 277 -6.56 -7.97 -11.92
N TYR A 278 -5.76 -8.93 -11.50
CA TYR A 278 -4.32 -8.89 -11.75
C TYR A 278 -4.03 -9.11 -13.23
N VAL A 279 -3.22 -8.24 -13.84
CA VAL A 279 -2.80 -8.35 -15.24
C VAL A 279 -1.38 -8.90 -15.31
N ALA A 280 -0.43 -8.20 -14.69
CA ALA A 280 0.96 -8.61 -14.68
C ALA A 280 1.74 -7.90 -13.56
N GLY A 281 2.79 -8.55 -13.06
CA GLY A 281 3.79 -7.98 -12.17
C GLY A 281 5.19 -8.19 -12.73
N ALA A 282 6.08 -7.21 -12.55
CA ALA A 282 7.48 -7.31 -12.95
C ALA A 282 8.40 -6.58 -11.98
N SER A 283 9.60 -7.12 -11.82
CA SER A 283 10.71 -6.46 -11.13
C SER A 283 11.90 -6.29 -12.06
N ALA A 284 12.72 -5.29 -11.78
CA ALA A 284 13.96 -4.97 -12.50
C ALA A 284 15.04 -4.46 -11.54
N GLY A 285 16.30 -4.72 -11.87
CA GLY A 285 17.46 -4.19 -11.16
C GLY A 285 18.00 -2.91 -11.81
N VAL A 286 18.61 -2.06 -10.99
CA VAL A 286 19.36 -0.85 -11.38
C VAL A 286 20.59 -0.73 -10.49
N HIS A 287 21.47 0.23 -10.77
CA HIS A 287 22.62 0.46 -9.88
C HIS A 287 22.16 0.90 -8.47
N PRO A 288 22.78 0.39 -7.37
CA PRO A 288 22.39 0.73 -6.00
C PRO A 288 22.34 2.23 -5.69
N ASP A 289 23.30 3.01 -6.20
CA ASP A 289 23.36 4.47 -5.99
C ASP A 289 22.16 5.25 -6.53
N VAL A 290 21.43 4.67 -7.48
CA VAL A 290 20.24 5.29 -8.09
C VAL A 290 19.03 4.37 -7.96
N MET A 291 18.96 3.63 -6.85
CA MET A 291 17.85 2.72 -6.56
C MET A 291 16.46 3.35 -6.77
N GLY A 292 16.35 4.66 -6.57
CA GLY A 292 15.13 5.44 -6.78
C GLY A 292 14.57 5.35 -8.20
N ILE A 293 15.38 5.04 -9.22
CA ILE A 293 14.93 4.89 -10.62
C ILE A 293 14.43 3.48 -10.96
N GLY A 294 14.51 2.53 -10.03
CA GLY A 294 14.03 1.16 -10.20
C GLY A 294 12.60 1.02 -10.79
N PRO A 295 11.62 1.89 -10.44
CA PRO A 295 10.30 1.88 -11.06
C PRO A 295 10.31 1.97 -12.59
N VAL A 296 11.26 2.70 -13.19
CA VAL A 296 11.27 2.95 -14.64
C VAL A 296 11.43 1.65 -15.44
N PRO A 297 12.49 0.85 -15.26
CA PRO A 297 12.61 -0.42 -15.99
C PRO A 297 11.56 -1.45 -15.54
N ALA A 298 11.12 -1.45 -14.28
CA ALA A 298 10.06 -2.35 -13.82
C ALA A 298 8.73 -2.07 -14.52
N THR A 299 8.32 -0.80 -14.60
CA THR A 299 7.10 -0.35 -15.28
C THR A 299 7.17 -0.62 -16.77
N ARG A 300 8.28 -0.27 -17.45
CA ARG A 300 8.46 -0.57 -18.88
C ARG A 300 8.32 -2.07 -19.16
N LYS A 301 8.96 -2.91 -18.33
CA LYS A 301 8.90 -4.37 -18.44
C LYS A 301 7.50 -4.93 -18.25
N VAL A 302 6.73 -4.44 -17.26
CA VAL A 302 5.37 -4.94 -17.01
C VAL A 302 4.39 -4.48 -18.09
N LEU A 303 4.52 -3.24 -18.59
CA LEU A 303 3.73 -2.72 -19.71
C LEU A 303 3.97 -3.55 -20.98
N THR A 304 5.23 -3.80 -21.35
CA THR A 304 5.57 -4.68 -22.48
C THR A 304 4.98 -6.07 -22.31
N ARG A 305 5.05 -6.65 -21.10
CA ARG A 305 4.46 -7.97 -20.80
C ARG A 305 2.94 -7.99 -20.99
N ALA A 306 2.25 -6.92 -20.64
CA ALA A 306 0.80 -6.80 -20.78
C ALA A 306 0.35 -6.33 -22.18
N GLY A 307 1.29 -5.93 -23.04
CA GLY A 307 0.96 -5.28 -24.32
C GLY A 307 0.30 -3.91 -24.14
N TRP A 308 0.56 -3.22 -23.03
CA TRP A 308 0.05 -1.88 -22.75
C TRP A 308 1.14 -0.83 -22.98
N SER A 309 0.74 0.41 -23.18
CA SER A 309 1.58 1.60 -23.22
C SER A 309 1.36 2.45 -21.96
N ILE A 310 2.22 3.45 -21.73
CA ILE A 310 2.04 4.37 -20.60
C ILE A 310 0.73 5.18 -20.73
N GLY A 311 0.31 5.50 -21.96
CA GLY A 311 -0.91 6.26 -22.25
C GLY A 311 -2.19 5.47 -22.08
N ASP A 312 -2.10 4.15 -21.86
CA ASP A 312 -3.24 3.31 -21.52
C ASP A 312 -3.60 3.34 -20.03
N LEU A 313 -2.74 3.91 -19.18
CA LEU A 313 -2.97 3.98 -17.75
C LEU A 313 -3.91 5.13 -17.42
N GLU A 314 -4.89 4.85 -16.56
CA GLU A 314 -5.88 5.83 -16.10
C GLU A 314 -5.68 6.21 -14.63
N GLU A 315 -4.95 5.40 -13.87
CA GLU A 315 -4.60 5.66 -12.46
C GLU A 315 -3.21 5.08 -12.17
N ALA A 316 -2.40 5.80 -11.39
CA ALA A 316 -1.11 5.27 -10.97
C ALA A 316 -0.75 5.64 -9.53
N GLU A 317 -0.30 4.63 -8.78
CA GLU A 317 0.30 4.79 -7.47
C GLU A 317 1.81 4.56 -7.56
N PHE A 318 2.57 5.64 -7.39
CA PHE A 318 4.02 5.63 -7.27
C PHE A 318 4.38 5.79 -5.79
N ASN A 319 5.09 4.84 -5.20
CA ASN A 319 5.57 5.04 -3.84
C ASN A 319 6.50 6.26 -3.76
N GLU A 320 6.23 7.16 -2.81
CA GLU A 320 6.96 8.42 -2.64
C GLU A 320 8.03 8.28 -1.55
N ALA A 321 9.00 7.38 -1.72
CA ALA A 321 10.08 7.25 -0.73
C ALA A 321 10.80 8.60 -0.56
N PHE A 322 11.08 9.25 -1.68
CA PHE A 322 11.58 10.62 -1.79
C PHE A 322 10.93 11.32 -2.99
N ALA A 323 10.65 12.62 -2.87
CA ALA A 323 10.11 13.41 -3.98
C ALA A 323 11.03 13.37 -5.21
N ALA A 324 12.36 13.46 -5.00
CA ALA A 324 13.37 13.38 -6.05
C ALA A 324 13.18 12.16 -6.96
N GLN A 325 13.07 10.96 -6.37
CA GLN A 325 12.92 9.75 -7.16
C GLN A 325 11.54 9.61 -7.79
N ALA A 326 10.48 10.08 -7.12
CA ALA A 326 9.13 9.97 -7.65
C ALA A 326 9.01 10.82 -8.91
N LEU A 327 9.46 12.08 -8.84
CA LEU A 327 9.51 13.00 -9.98
C LEU A 327 10.38 12.46 -11.12
N ALA A 328 11.59 11.96 -10.82
CA ALA A 328 12.46 11.38 -11.85
C ALA A 328 11.79 10.19 -12.56
N CYS A 329 11.07 9.32 -11.84
CA CYS A 329 10.36 8.21 -12.46
C CYS A 329 9.18 8.67 -13.32
N VAL A 330 8.42 9.67 -12.85
CA VAL A 330 7.31 10.27 -13.61
C VAL A 330 7.81 10.87 -14.92
N ASP A 331 8.86 11.69 -14.85
CA ASP A 331 9.46 12.33 -16.03
C ASP A 331 10.00 11.29 -17.03
N GLN A 332 10.71 10.25 -16.55
CA GLN A 332 11.32 9.22 -17.39
C GLN A 332 10.31 8.26 -18.03
N LEU A 333 9.14 8.08 -17.41
CA LEU A 333 8.05 7.28 -17.97
C LEU A 333 7.13 8.12 -18.87
N GLY A 334 7.14 9.45 -18.72
CA GLY A 334 6.24 10.35 -19.46
C GLY A 334 4.77 10.14 -19.09
N ILE A 335 4.50 9.71 -17.85
CA ILE A 335 3.13 9.58 -17.35
C ILE A 335 2.58 10.95 -16.96
N ASP A 336 1.30 11.18 -17.19
CA ASP A 336 0.61 12.39 -16.75
C ASP A 336 0.69 12.51 -15.21
N PRO A 337 1.30 13.59 -14.66
CA PRO A 337 1.42 13.82 -13.22
C PRO A 337 0.10 13.88 -12.46
N ASP A 338 -1.02 14.17 -13.14
CA ASP A 338 -2.34 14.20 -12.51
C ASP A 338 -2.90 12.82 -12.20
N LEU A 339 -2.45 11.78 -12.91
CA LEU A 339 -2.81 10.39 -12.65
C LEU A 339 -1.99 9.77 -11.50
N VAL A 340 -0.92 10.43 -11.07
CA VAL A 340 0.03 9.91 -10.07
C VAL A 340 -0.35 10.34 -8.66
N ASN A 341 -0.66 9.38 -7.79
CA ASN A 341 -1.02 9.57 -6.38
C ASN A 341 -2.09 10.66 -6.16
N PRO A 342 -3.26 10.57 -6.80
CA PRO A 342 -4.33 11.56 -6.67
C PRO A 342 -4.94 11.62 -5.26
N SER A 343 -4.74 10.58 -4.44
CA SER A 343 -5.15 10.58 -3.01
C SER A 343 -3.99 10.94 -2.05
N GLY A 344 -2.87 11.42 -2.59
CA GLY A 344 -1.61 11.61 -1.85
C GLY A 344 -0.83 10.30 -1.71
N GLY A 345 0.45 10.40 -1.37
CA GLY A 345 1.34 9.25 -1.28
C GLY A 345 2.18 9.23 -0.01
N ALA A 346 3.28 8.48 -0.04
CA ALA A 346 4.06 8.14 1.16
C ALA A 346 4.73 9.34 1.86
N ILE A 347 4.93 10.48 1.19
CA ILE A 347 5.40 11.71 1.86
C ILE A 347 4.36 12.21 2.88
N ALA A 348 3.08 11.99 2.59
CA ALA A 348 1.98 12.38 3.46
C ALA A 348 1.45 11.26 4.34
N LEU A 349 1.33 10.05 3.77
CA LEU A 349 0.74 8.90 4.45
C LEU A 349 1.76 8.13 5.29
N GLY A 350 3.02 8.11 4.87
CA GLY A 350 4.09 7.34 5.49
C GLY A 350 4.54 6.12 4.68
N HIS A 351 5.69 5.55 5.04
CA HIS A 351 6.35 4.45 4.33
C HIS A 351 6.77 3.30 5.28
N PRO A 352 5.82 2.50 5.79
CA PRO A 352 6.15 1.25 6.47
C PRO A 352 6.64 0.24 5.43
N LEU A 353 7.95 -0.07 5.42
CA LEU A 353 8.65 -0.72 4.30
C LEU A 353 7.92 -1.98 3.78
N GLY A 354 7.85 -3.05 4.57
CA GLY A 354 7.22 -4.31 4.19
C GLY A 354 5.74 -4.19 3.78
N CYS A 355 5.03 -3.19 4.31
CA CYS A 355 3.61 -2.91 4.04
C CYS A 355 3.36 -2.10 2.76
N SER A 356 4.25 -1.16 2.42
CA SER A 356 3.95 -0.07 1.48
C SER A 356 3.53 -0.53 0.10
N GLY A 357 4.11 -1.63 -0.40
CA GLY A 357 3.73 -2.21 -1.68
C GLY A 357 2.28 -2.71 -1.72
N ALA A 358 1.82 -3.36 -0.64
CA ALA A 358 0.42 -3.77 -0.51
C ALA A 358 -0.49 -2.55 -0.29
N ARG A 359 -0.05 -1.57 0.51
CA ARG A 359 -0.81 -0.34 0.79
C ARG A 359 -1.10 0.48 -0.48
N ILE A 360 -0.11 0.69 -1.34
CA ILE A 360 -0.31 1.44 -2.59
C ILE A 360 -1.28 0.72 -3.53
N LEU A 361 -1.24 -0.61 -3.55
CA LEU A 361 -2.16 -1.41 -4.35
C LEU A 361 -3.59 -1.38 -3.78
N THR A 362 -3.73 -1.44 -2.46
CA THR A 362 -5.04 -1.26 -1.78
C THR A 362 -5.67 0.06 -2.20
N THR A 363 -4.95 1.17 -2.08
CA THR A 363 -5.46 2.49 -2.47
C THR A 363 -5.77 2.60 -3.96
N LEU A 364 -4.93 2.02 -4.82
CA LEU A 364 -5.18 1.96 -6.26
C LEU A 364 -6.51 1.25 -6.58
N LEU A 365 -6.74 0.05 -6.02
CA LEU A 365 -7.94 -0.75 -6.27
C LEU A 365 -9.21 -0.04 -5.79
N HIS A 366 -9.19 0.52 -4.58
CA HIS A 366 -10.32 1.28 -4.04
C HIS A 366 -10.61 2.53 -4.87
N ARG A 367 -9.56 3.23 -5.31
CA ARG A 367 -9.73 4.39 -6.18
C ARG A 367 -10.30 4.01 -7.54
N MET A 368 -9.75 3.01 -8.22
CA MET A 368 -10.26 2.55 -9.51
C MET A 368 -11.73 2.14 -9.42
N ARG A 369 -12.15 1.52 -8.30
CA ARG A 369 -13.56 1.22 -8.05
C ARG A 369 -14.41 2.48 -7.95
N ARG A 370 -13.96 3.52 -7.24
CA ARG A 370 -14.68 4.79 -7.08
C ARG A 370 -14.76 5.60 -8.39
N THR A 371 -13.65 5.71 -9.11
CA THR A 371 -13.57 6.54 -10.34
C THR A 371 -14.04 5.80 -11.58
N GLY A 372 -14.12 4.47 -11.51
CA GLY A 372 -14.41 3.62 -12.65
C GLY A 372 -13.23 3.47 -13.61
N ALA A 373 -12.00 3.85 -13.23
CA ALA A 373 -10.82 3.73 -14.08
C ALA A 373 -10.58 2.27 -14.51
N GLY A 374 -10.24 2.08 -15.78
CA GLY A 374 -10.09 0.76 -16.40
C GLY A 374 -8.75 0.08 -16.12
N ARG A 375 -7.66 0.87 -16.08
CA ARG A 375 -6.28 0.34 -16.02
C ARG A 375 -5.44 1.11 -15.01
N GLY A 376 -4.84 0.38 -14.07
CA GLY A 376 -4.05 0.93 -12.98
C GLY A 376 -2.61 0.41 -12.93
N LEU A 377 -1.69 1.24 -12.43
CA LEU A 377 -0.30 0.88 -12.15
C LEU A 377 0.04 1.13 -10.68
N ALA A 378 0.58 0.14 -9.97
CA ALA A 378 1.27 0.32 -8.70
C ALA A 378 2.77 0.08 -8.90
N THR A 379 3.64 1.02 -8.52
CA THR A 379 5.09 0.89 -8.72
C THR A 379 5.92 1.53 -7.62
N MET A 380 7.10 0.97 -7.34
CA MET A 380 7.95 1.46 -6.26
C MET A 380 9.43 1.11 -6.42
N CYS A 381 10.29 1.98 -5.87
CA CYS A 381 11.72 1.73 -5.74
C CYS A 381 12.00 0.76 -4.59
N VAL A 382 13.18 0.14 -4.64
CA VAL A 382 13.63 -0.84 -3.67
C VAL A 382 15.10 -0.58 -3.37
N GLY A 383 15.45 -0.59 -2.08
CA GLY A 383 16.83 -0.43 -1.66
C GLY A 383 17.80 -1.40 -2.34
N VAL A 384 19.06 -0.97 -2.43
CA VAL A 384 20.12 -1.74 -3.10
C VAL A 384 19.87 -1.94 -4.60
N GLY A 385 19.03 -1.11 -5.22
CA GLY A 385 18.97 -1.00 -6.68
C GLY A 385 17.97 -1.94 -7.35
N GLN A 386 16.69 -1.88 -6.97
CA GLN A 386 15.64 -2.59 -7.71
C GLN A 386 14.36 -1.73 -7.82
N GLY A 387 13.42 -2.17 -8.64
CA GLY A 387 12.05 -1.68 -8.64
C GLY A 387 11.06 -2.80 -8.88
N SER A 388 9.82 -2.58 -8.48
CA SER A 388 8.71 -3.50 -8.69
C SER A 388 7.49 -2.73 -9.20
N ALA A 389 6.76 -3.33 -10.15
CA ALA A 389 5.57 -2.75 -10.76
C ALA A 389 4.49 -3.83 -10.96
N MET A 390 3.23 -3.45 -10.75
CA MET A 390 2.05 -4.28 -10.96
C MET A 390 0.99 -3.53 -11.74
N LEU A 391 0.43 -4.20 -12.75
CA LEU A 391 -0.70 -3.72 -13.52
C LEU A 391 -1.97 -4.41 -13.07
N VAL A 392 -3.02 -3.60 -12.92
CA VAL A 392 -4.35 -4.07 -12.55
C VAL A 392 -5.42 -3.56 -13.50
N GLU A 393 -6.38 -4.44 -13.67
CA GLU A 393 -7.67 -4.39 -14.31
C GLU A 393 -8.87 -3.90 -13.53
N ARG A 394 -9.75 -3.05 -14.07
CA ARG A 394 -11.16 -3.16 -13.67
C ARG A 394 -11.72 -4.50 -14.18
N PRO A 395 -12.44 -5.29 -13.37
CA PRO A 395 -13.05 -6.52 -13.86
C PRO A 395 -14.10 -6.19 -14.93
N GLU A 396 -14.21 -7.04 -15.95
CA GLU A 396 -15.35 -6.98 -16.87
C GLU A 396 -16.63 -7.23 -16.06
N ARG A 397 -17.68 -6.43 -16.31
CA ARG A 397 -18.98 -6.71 -15.69
C ARG A 397 -19.45 -8.06 -16.19
N GLN A 398 -19.45 -9.08 -15.34
CA GLN A 398 -20.17 -10.31 -15.64
C GLN A 398 -21.63 -9.92 -15.84
N ALA A 399 -22.10 -9.99 -17.09
CA ALA A 399 -23.51 -9.92 -17.39
C ALA A 399 -24.16 -11.07 -16.61
N HIS A 400 -24.78 -10.75 -15.47
CA HIS A 400 -25.61 -11.71 -14.78
C HIS A 400 -26.71 -12.09 -15.77
N ALA A 401 -26.56 -13.25 -16.42
CA ALA A 401 -27.65 -13.88 -17.12
C ALA A 401 -28.76 -13.98 -16.07
N PRO A 402 -29.96 -13.42 -16.32
CA PRO A 402 -31.02 -13.47 -15.33
C PRO A 402 -31.24 -14.94 -15.01
N SER A 403 -30.99 -15.32 -13.75
CA SER A 403 -31.21 -16.67 -13.26
C SER A 403 -32.59 -17.10 -13.75
N GLY A 404 -32.62 -18.12 -14.62
CA GLY A 404 -33.82 -18.57 -15.29
C GLY A 404 -34.82 -19.18 -14.30
N ARG A 405 -35.51 -18.34 -13.53
CA ARG A 405 -36.77 -18.72 -12.89
C ARG A 405 -37.86 -18.52 -13.93
N ARG A 406 -38.28 -19.63 -14.53
CA ARG A 406 -39.53 -19.74 -15.30
C ARG A 406 -40.67 -19.09 -14.50
N PRO A 407 -41.49 -18.23 -15.13
CA PRO A 407 -42.58 -17.56 -14.44
C PRO A 407 -43.70 -18.56 -14.11
N LEU A 408 -44.03 -18.69 -12.83
CA LEU A 408 -45.32 -19.26 -12.42
C LEU A 408 -46.41 -18.24 -12.76
N ARG A 409 -47.21 -18.57 -13.78
CA ARG A 409 -48.47 -17.88 -14.05
C ARG A 409 -49.46 -18.20 -12.92
N ALA A 410 -50.01 -17.18 -12.29
CA ALA A 410 -51.34 -17.23 -11.70
C ALA A 410 -52.01 -15.86 -11.85
N ALA A 411 -53.28 -15.90 -12.25
CA ALA A 411 -54.08 -14.77 -12.70
C ALA A 411 -54.82 -14.06 -11.55
N GLY A 412 -55.03 -12.76 -11.73
CA GLY A 412 -56.21 -11.97 -11.32
C GLY A 412 -56.54 -11.84 -9.83
N ASP A 413 -56.64 -10.61 -9.31
CA ASP A 413 -57.89 -9.82 -9.34
C ASP A 413 -57.65 -8.38 -8.81
N ARG A 414 -58.61 -7.50 -9.11
CA ARG A 414 -58.65 -6.05 -9.06
C ARG A 414 -58.98 -5.47 -7.67
N SER A 415 -58.84 -4.14 -7.61
CA SER A 415 -59.57 -3.19 -6.74
C SER A 415 -58.90 -2.92 -5.37
N SER A 416 -58.87 -1.74 -4.75
CA SER A 416 -59.38 -0.41 -5.08
C SER A 416 -58.83 0.64 -4.08
N ARG A 417 -58.99 1.92 -4.47
CA ARG A 417 -59.26 3.12 -3.63
C ARG A 417 -58.13 3.85 -2.88
N ARG A 418 -58.06 5.13 -3.27
CA ARG A 418 -57.46 6.31 -2.64
C ARG A 418 -58.01 6.58 -1.23
N SER A 419 -57.22 7.20 -0.38
CA SER A 419 -57.65 8.42 0.32
C SER A 419 -56.45 9.28 0.75
N HIS A 420 -56.68 10.58 0.67
CA HIS A 420 -55.81 11.73 0.88
C HIS A 420 -56.52 12.56 1.97
N VAL A 421 -55.81 13.30 2.84
CA VAL A 421 -56.24 14.54 3.54
C VAL A 421 -55.12 15.04 4.49
N PRO A 422 -55.03 16.37 4.80
CA PRO A 422 -53.77 17.14 4.87
C PRO A 422 -53.53 18.00 6.15
N GLY A 423 -52.43 18.78 6.15
CA GLY A 423 -52.22 20.07 6.86
C GLY A 423 -51.39 20.03 8.16
N GLU A 424 -50.15 20.57 8.26
CA GLU A 424 -49.69 21.99 8.42
C GLU A 424 -49.32 22.35 9.90
N PRO A 425 -48.60 23.45 10.27
CA PRO A 425 -47.25 23.92 9.85
C PRO A 425 -46.32 24.47 11.00
N GLY A 426 -44.98 24.48 10.79
CA GLY A 426 -43.94 25.42 11.31
C GLY A 426 -43.65 25.56 12.84
N PRO A 427 -42.62 26.35 13.30
CA PRO A 427 -41.60 27.12 12.56
C PRO A 427 -40.15 27.07 13.14
N ALA A 428 -39.26 27.86 12.52
CA ALA A 428 -38.13 28.64 13.09
C ALA A 428 -36.67 28.23 12.78
N HIS A 429 -36.08 29.00 11.85
CA HIS A 429 -34.80 29.69 11.90
C HIS A 429 -33.66 29.14 12.79
N GLN A 430 -32.53 28.80 12.17
CA GLN A 430 -31.22 29.18 12.71
C GLN A 430 -30.16 29.41 11.61
N ALA A 431 -29.25 30.32 11.96
CA ALA A 431 -28.26 31.07 11.20
C ALA A 431 -27.47 30.34 10.10
N ARG A 432 -27.30 31.08 8.98
CA ARG A 432 -26.28 30.86 7.95
C ARG A 432 -24.88 31.04 8.55
N GLN A 433 -24.14 29.94 8.73
CA GLN A 433 -22.67 30.01 8.74
C GLN A 433 -22.16 30.02 7.30
N ARG A 434 -21.24 30.94 7.00
CA ARG A 434 -20.56 31.04 5.71
C ARG A 434 -19.70 29.79 5.50
N LEU A 435 -20.27 28.80 4.85
CA LEU A 435 -19.54 27.65 4.33
C LEU A 435 -18.51 28.15 3.32
N ARG A 436 -17.24 27.82 3.57
CA ARG A 436 -16.22 27.76 2.51
C ARG A 436 -16.80 26.92 1.36
N PRO A 437 -16.50 27.22 0.09
CA PRO A 437 -17.07 26.48 -1.02
C PRO A 437 -16.90 24.97 -0.80
N PRO A 438 -17.94 24.15 -1.07
CA PRO A 438 -17.84 22.72 -0.88
C PRO A 438 -16.68 22.22 -1.74
N VAL A 439 -15.73 21.61 -1.06
CA VAL A 439 -14.62 20.90 -1.68
C VAL A 439 -15.27 19.82 -2.55
N ARG A 440 -15.07 19.89 -3.88
CA ARG A 440 -15.60 18.88 -4.79
C ARG A 440 -14.84 17.58 -4.55
N CYS A 441 -15.45 16.67 -3.80
CA CYS A 441 -15.05 15.28 -3.74
C CYS A 441 -15.46 14.63 -5.07
N THR A 442 -14.48 14.15 -5.83
CA THR A 442 -14.66 13.40 -7.08
C THR A 442 -14.15 11.99 -6.93
#